data_AF-A0A2N2EEE6-F1
#
_entry.id   AF-A0A2N2EEE6-F1
#
_cell.length_a   1.000
_cell.length_b   1.000
_cell.length_c   1.000
_cell.angle_alpha   90.00
_cell.angle_beta   90.00
_cell.angle_gamma   90.00
#
_symmetry.space_group_name_H-M   'P 1'
#
loop_
_entity.id
_entity.type
_entity.pdbx_description
1 polymer ?
#
loop_
_entity_poly.entity_id
_entity_poly.type
_entity_poly.pdbx_seq_one_letter_code
_entity_poly.pdbx_strand_id
1 'polypeptide(L)'
;MKPGKYNKKQLIIILILVAIISTILFWYIFNNNKEKYEITMSLQDKFLITEKLVNTFPDYTYDVEIFDYLDKGKKSILKIRNVENVPKEKISNLYSSDNINCYLYMRYIIYKEKSSDCFKSLDIIKFENLDADEYGYLVPIAKEMALRNWGFAHYVSEFLIKSNDAEAIGMIKRYAEGNFNSKEIAYNRNSGFSTKEMQEYFNSLLAKYNINK
;
A
#
# COMPACT_ATOMS: atom_id res chain seq x y z
N MET A 1 -61.68 1.09 -26.29
CA MET A 1 -60.95 2.35 -26.02
C MET A 1 -59.99 2.60 -27.16
N LYS A 2 -60.17 3.69 -27.93
CA LYS A 2 -59.23 4.06 -29.02
C LYS A 2 -57.95 4.62 -28.37
N PRO A 3 -56.75 4.15 -28.75
CA PRO A 3 -55.52 4.75 -28.24
C PRO A 3 -55.48 6.22 -28.65
N GLY A 4 -55.32 7.12 -27.67
CA GLY A 4 -55.19 8.55 -27.92
C GLY A 4 -53.99 8.80 -28.83
N LYS A 5 -54.22 9.44 -29.98
CA LYS A 5 -53.13 9.88 -30.87
C LYS A 5 -52.33 10.95 -30.15
N TYR A 6 -51.17 10.59 -29.61
CA TYR A 6 -50.22 11.58 -29.09
C TYR A 6 -49.83 12.55 -30.21
N ASN A 7 -49.86 13.85 -29.91
CA ASN A 7 -49.43 14.87 -30.85
C ASN A 7 -47.92 14.72 -31.08
N LYS A 8 -47.45 14.73 -32.34
CA LYS A 8 -46.01 14.63 -32.68
C LYS A 8 -45.14 15.57 -31.84
N LYS A 9 -45.63 16.78 -31.53
CA LYS A 9 -44.93 17.75 -30.67
C LYS A 9 -44.74 17.25 -29.23
N GLN A 10 -45.76 16.63 -28.65
CA GLN A 10 -45.68 16.04 -27.30
C GLN A 10 -44.67 14.88 -27.26
N LEU A 11 -44.66 14.05 -28.31
CA LEU A 11 -43.76 12.91 -28.42
C LEU A 11 -42.29 13.35 -28.54
N ILE A 12 -42.01 14.43 -29.28
CA ILE A 12 -40.68 15.06 -29.35
C ILE A 12 -40.24 15.60 -27.99
N ILE A 13 -41.13 16.31 -27.27
CA ILE A 13 -40.82 16.86 -25.94
C ILE A 13 -40.49 15.73 -24.95
N ILE A 14 -41.25 14.63 -24.97
CA ILE A 14 -40.97 13.46 -24.12
C ILE A 14 -39.61 12.85 -24.43
N LEU A 15 -39.26 12.70 -25.71
CA LEU A 15 -37.94 12.16 -26.10
C LEU A 15 -36.78 13.05 -25.65
N ILE A 16 -36.93 14.38 -25.75
CA ILE A 16 -35.92 15.32 -25.26
C ILE A 16 -35.77 15.20 -23.73
N LEU A 17 -36.87 15.12 -22.99
CA LEU A 17 -36.84 14.92 -21.53
C LEU A 17 -36.16 13.61 -21.14
N VAL A 18 -36.48 12.51 -21.83
CA VAL A 18 -35.83 11.21 -21.59
C VAL A 18 -34.32 11.29 -21.87
N ALA A 19 -33.91 11.95 -22.96
CA ALA A 19 -32.49 12.12 -23.28
C ALA A 19 -31.75 12.96 -22.22
N ILE A 20 -32.37 14.03 -21.72
CA ILE A 20 -31.79 14.86 -20.65
C ILE A 20 -31.66 14.06 -19.35
N ILE A 21 -32.73 13.37 -18.93
CA ILE A 21 -32.72 12.55 -17.71
C ILE A 21 -31.68 11.43 -17.82
N SER A 22 -31.62 10.74 -18.96
CA SER A 22 -30.62 9.68 -19.21
C SER A 22 -29.20 10.23 -19.15
N THR A 23 -28.96 11.43 -19.68
CA THR A 23 -27.66 12.09 -19.64
C THR A 23 -27.26 12.45 -18.21
N ILE A 24 -28.20 13.00 -17.42
CA ILE A 24 -27.97 13.36 -16.01
C ILE A 24 -27.70 12.10 -15.18
N LEU A 25 -28.48 11.03 -15.36
CA LEU A 25 -28.27 9.75 -14.68
C LEU A 25 -26.93 9.13 -15.05
N PHE A 26 -26.57 9.14 -16.33
CA PHE A 26 -25.26 8.68 -16.80
C PHE A 26 -24.15 9.47 -16.12
N TRP A 27 -24.23 10.80 -16.12
CA TRP A 27 -23.21 11.63 -15.49
C TRP A 27 -23.13 11.41 -13.97
N TYR A 28 -24.27 11.28 -13.29
CA TYR A 28 -24.32 11.01 -11.85
C TYR A 28 -23.68 9.66 -11.49
N ILE A 29 -24.00 8.60 -12.24
CA ILE A 29 -23.43 7.26 -12.02
C ILE A 29 -21.93 7.25 -12.32
N PHE A 30 -21.48 7.89 -13.40
CA PHE A 30 -20.06 7.87 -13.78
C PHE A 30 -19.19 8.83 -12.98
N ASN A 31 -19.75 9.92 -12.43
CA ASN A 31 -18.96 10.94 -11.75
C ASN A 31 -18.94 10.80 -10.21
N ASN A 32 -19.83 9.99 -9.62
CA ASN A 32 -19.77 9.63 -8.19
C ASN A 32 -18.74 8.54 -7.85
N ASN A 33 -17.94 8.13 -8.81
CA ASN A 33 -16.92 7.09 -8.70
C ASN A 33 -15.66 7.51 -7.94
N LYS A 34 -15.74 8.57 -7.12
CA LYS A 34 -14.63 9.11 -6.36
C LYS A 34 -14.97 9.14 -4.88
N GLU A 35 -14.37 8.24 -4.11
CA GLU A 35 -14.41 8.29 -2.66
C GLU A 35 -13.27 9.14 -2.12
N LYS A 36 -13.55 9.87 -1.05
CA LYS A 36 -12.57 10.73 -0.39
C LYS A 36 -12.84 10.70 1.10
N TYR A 37 -11.82 10.36 1.87
CA TYR A 37 -11.94 10.24 3.31
C TYR A 37 -10.63 10.57 4.02
N GLU A 38 -10.74 10.88 5.30
CA GLU A 38 -9.61 11.24 6.14
C GLU A 38 -9.31 10.13 7.13
N ILE A 39 -8.03 9.93 7.40
CA ILE A 39 -7.56 9.02 8.45
C ILE A 39 -6.66 9.83 9.36
N THR A 40 -6.91 9.74 10.66
CA THR A 40 -5.97 10.20 11.69
C THR A 40 -5.33 8.97 12.33
N MET A 41 -4.01 8.89 12.27
CA MET A 41 -3.23 7.82 12.88
C MET A 41 -3.10 8.04 14.40
N SER A 42 -2.63 7.03 15.12
CA SER A 42 -2.46 7.10 16.58
C SER A 42 -1.53 8.24 17.04
N LEU A 43 -0.62 8.69 16.18
CA LEU A 43 0.32 9.79 16.44
C LEU A 43 -0.24 11.17 16.04
N GLN A 44 -1.54 11.27 15.77
CA GLN A 44 -2.22 12.48 15.27
C GLN A 44 -1.82 12.91 13.85
N ASP A 45 -0.99 12.11 13.16
CA ASP A 45 -0.69 12.30 11.74
C ASP A 45 -1.96 12.06 10.91
N LYS A 46 -2.26 12.99 9.99
CA LYS A 46 -3.49 13.00 9.20
C LYS A 46 -3.22 12.79 7.72
N PHE A 47 -3.97 11.87 7.13
CA PHE A 47 -3.91 11.57 5.70
C PHE A 47 -5.26 11.82 5.05
N LEU A 48 -5.22 12.43 3.86
CA LEU A 48 -6.35 12.38 2.94
C LEU A 48 -6.14 11.23 1.97
N ILE A 49 -7.12 10.35 1.85
CA ILE A 49 -7.14 9.33 0.81
C ILE A 49 -8.22 9.67 -0.20
N THR A 50 -7.89 9.49 -1.46
CA THR A 50 -8.80 9.61 -2.59
C THR A 50 -8.74 8.33 -3.39
N GLU A 51 -9.88 7.71 -3.62
CA GLU A 51 -10.03 6.51 -4.43
C GLU A 51 -10.95 6.85 -5.59
N LYS A 52 -10.48 6.63 -6.81
CA LYS A 52 -11.26 6.90 -8.02
C LYS A 52 -11.39 5.62 -8.82
N LEU A 53 -12.59 5.12 -8.99
CA LEU A 53 -12.88 4.01 -9.88
C LEU A 53 -12.60 4.46 -11.34
N VAL A 54 -11.71 3.76 -12.01
CA VAL A 54 -11.23 4.08 -13.37
C VAL A 54 -11.67 3.04 -14.41
N ASN A 55 -11.86 1.78 -14.04
CA ASN A 55 -12.50 0.76 -14.89
C ASN A 55 -13.56 -0.02 -14.12
N THR A 56 -14.65 -0.39 -14.78
CA THR A 56 -15.81 -1.09 -14.22
C THR A 56 -16.07 -2.46 -14.84
N PHE A 57 -15.42 -2.82 -15.95
CA PHE A 57 -15.62 -4.11 -16.62
C PHE A 57 -14.39 -4.54 -17.45
N PRO A 58 -13.98 -5.82 -17.43
CA PRO A 58 -14.48 -6.91 -16.58
C PRO A 58 -14.06 -6.78 -15.12
N ASP A 59 -12.97 -6.04 -14.84
CA ASP A 59 -12.40 -5.90 -13.51
C ASP A 59 -12.51 -4.45 -13.00
N TYR A 60 -12.94 -4.29 -11.75
CA TYR A 60 -13.02 -2.99 -11.09
C TYR A 60 -11.61 -2.54 -10.68
N THR A 61 -11.14 -1.43 -11.25
CA THR A 61 -9.82 -0.88 -10.92
C THR A 61 -9.92 0.56 -10.45
N TYR A 62 -9.03 0.93 -9.53
CA TYR A 62 -9.05 2.23 -8.86
C TYR A 62 -7.70 2.94 -8.97
N ASP A 63 -7.75 4.25 -9.15
CA ASP A 63 -6.62 5.13 -8.86
C ASP A 63 -6.72 5.58 -7.40
N VAL A 64 -5.65 5.34 -6.63
CA VAL A 64 -5.55 5.74 -5.22
C VAL A 64 -4.51 6.82 -5.07
N GLU A 65 -4.88 7.93 -4.43
CA GLU A 65 -3.98 9.02 -4.07
C GLU A 65 -4.02 9.29 -2.56
N ILE A 66 -2.85 9.35 -1.93
CA ILE A 66 -2.70 9.67 -0.51
C ILE A 66 -1.96 11.00 -0.40
N PHE A 67 -2.51 11.90 0.42
CA PHE A 67 -1.95 13.22 0.67
C PHE A 67 -1.65 13.45 2.15
N ASP A 68 -0.58 14.19 2.37
CA ASP A 68 -0.19 14.79 3.64
C ASP A 68 -1.08 16.00 3.93
N TYR A 69 -1.68 16.06 5.11
CA TYR A 69 -2.36 17.27 5.58
C TYR A 69 -1.34 18.21 6.23
N LEU A 70 -0.93 19.24 5.50
CA LEU A 70 -0.06 20.30 5.99
C LEU A 70 -0.88 21.56 6.28
N ASP A 71 -0.42 22.40 7.22
CA ASP A 71 -1.08 23.67 7.54
C ASP A 71 -1.23 24.61 6.33
N LYS A 72 -0.36 24.46 5.32
CA LYS A 72 -0.36 25.25 4.07
C LYS A 72 -1.07 24.57 2.88
N GLY A 73 -1.65 23.39 3.05
CA GLY A 73 -2.36 22.68 1.99
C GLY A 73 -2.16 21.16 2.00
N LYS A 74 -2.36 20.52 0.84
CA LYS A 74 -2.23 19.06 0.68
C LYS A 74 -1.06 18.74 -0.24
N LYS A 75 -0.16 17.87 0.21
CA LYS A 75 0.96 17.39 -0.62
C LYS A 75 0.73 15.92 -0.97
N SER A 76 0.81 15.56 -2.25
CA SER A 76 0.69 14.15 -2.66
C SER A 76 1.91 13.38 -2.14
N ILE A 77 1.65 12.28 -1.44
CA ILE A 77 2.66 11.37 -0.88
C ILE A 77 2.80 10.12 -1.76
N LEU A 78 1.65 9.57 -2.20
CA LEU A 78 1.57 8.34 -2.95
C LEU A 78 0.46 8.42 -3.99
N LYS A 79 0.74 7.91 -5.19
CA LYS A 79 -0.23 7.71 -6.25
C LYS A 79 -0.06 6.33 -6.84
N ILE A 80 -1.09 5.50 -6.72
CA ILE A 80 -1.15 4.16 -7.30
C ILE A 80 -2.26 4.18 -8.35
N ARG A 81 -2.01 3.57 -9.50
CA ARG A 81 -2.98 3.54 -10.61
C ARG A 81 -3.45 2.13 -10.90
N ASN A 82 -4.68 2.02 -11.36
CA ASN A 82 -5.29 0.75 -11.80
C ASN A 82 -5.14 -0.38 -10.77
N VAL A 83 -5.40 -0.10 -9.50
CA VAL A 83 -5.34 -1.08 -8.43
C VAL A 83 -6.62 -1.89 -8.39
N GLU A 84 -6.48 -3.21 -8.47
CA GLU A 84 -7.55 -4.17 -8.19
C GLU A 84 -7.65 -4.39 -6.68
N ASN A 85 -8.87 -4.41 -6.13
CA ASN A 85 -9.13 -4.67 -4.70
C ASN A 85 -8.46 -3.68 -3.74
N VAL A 86 -8.92 -2.42 -3.76
CA VAL A 86 -8.52 -1.46 -2.71
C VAL A 86 -8.90 -2.03 -1.35
N PRO A 87 -7.92 -2.26 -0.45
CA PRO A 87 -8.21 -2.90 0.82
C PRO A 87 -9.14 -2.00 1.64
N LYS A 88 -10.17 -2.61 2.24
CA LYS A 88 -10.99 -1.92 3.25
C LYS A 88 -10.16 -1.53 4.47
N GLU A 89 -9.06 -2.26 4.71
CA GLU A 89 -8.10 -1.95 5.76
C GLU A 89 -7.27 -0.72 5.41
N LYS A 90 -7.33 0.22 6.33
CA LYS A 90 -6.74 1.55 6.28
C LYS A 90 -5.22 1.50 6.45
N ILE A 91 -4.55 2.62 6.17
CA ILE A 91 -3.14 2.85 6.52
C ILE A 91 -2.89 2.35 7.95
N SER A 92 -1.88 1.49 8.13
CA SER A 92 -1.59 0.85 9.42
C SER A 92 -0.25 1.32 9.99
N ASN A 93 -0.11 1.33 11.31
CA ASN A 93 1.16 1.64 11.96
C ASN A 93 2.16 0.52 11.70
N LEU A 94 3.32 0.86 11.14
CA LEU A 94 4.42 -0.07 10.93
C LEU A 94 5.48 0.09 12.01
N TYR A 95 6.01 1.30 12.18
CA TYR A 95 7.08 1.61 13.12
C TYR A 95 7.01 3.07 13.57
N SER A 96 7.38 3.35 14.82
CA SER A 96 7.51 4.71 15.34
C SER A 96 8.68 4.77 16.32
N SER A 97 9.45 5.84 16.21
CA SER A 97 10.55 6.18 17.10
C SER A 97 10.64 7.70 17.25
N ASP A 98 11.59 8.18 18.05
CA ASP A 98 11.86 9.60 18.16
C ASP A 98 12.38 10.24 16.86
N ASN A 99 12.88 9.43 15.92
CA ASN A 99 13.49 9.93 14.68
C ASN A 99 12.59 9.75 13.45
N ILE A 100 11.76 8.71 13.42
CA ILE A 100 10.96 8.37 12.23
C ILE A 100 9.61 7.76 12.62
N ASN A 101 8.57 8.21 11.93
CA ASN A 101 7.25 7.58 11.90
C ASN A 101 7.08 6.86 10.57
N CYS A 102 6.56 5.64 10.59
CA CYS A 102 6.34 4.84 9.41
C CYS A 102 5.02 4.08 9.48
N TYR A 103 4.29 4.15 8.37
CA TYR A 103 3.02 3.48 8.14
C TYR A 103 3.12 2.54 6.95
N LEU A 104 2.23 1.56 6.89
CA LEU A 104 2.10 0.62 5.80
C LEU A 104 0.75 0.80 5.11
N TYR A 105 0.77 0.94 3.79
CA TYR A 105 -0.40 0.93 2.93
C TYR A 105 -0.15 0.01 1.73
N MET A 106 -0.86 -1.11 1.67
CA MET A 106 -0.61 -2.18 0.69
C MET A 106 0.89 -2.60 0.72
N ARG A 107 1.60 -2.46 -0.41
CA ARG A 107 3.04 -2.70 -0.54
C ARG A 107 3.90 -1.46 -0.39
N TYR A 108 3.34 -0.33 0.04
CA TYR A 108 4.05 0.93 0.18
C TYR A 108 4.24 1.26 1.65
N ILE A 109 5.46 1.64 2.02
CA ILE A 109 5.68 2.34 3.27
C ILE A 109 5.48 3.84 3.07
N ILE A 110 4.86 4.49 4.04
CA ILE A 110 4.68 5.93 4.11
C ILE A 110 5.40 6.39 5.36
N TYR A 111 6.46 7.18 5.22
CA TYR A 111 7.35 7.51 6.33
C TYR A 111 7.67 9.00 6.39
N LYS A 112 7.94 9.49 7.60
CA LYS A 112 8.36 10.86 7.87
C LYS A 112 9.44 10.83 8.96
N GLU A 113 10.63 11.28 8.58
CA GLU A 113 11.68 11.64 9.53
C GLU A 113 11.22 12.88 10.30
N LYS A 114 11.48 12.97 11.62
CA LYS A 114 11.04 14.13 12.40
C LYS A 114 11.67 15.45 11.96
N SER A 115 12.84 15.40 11.34
CA SER A 115 13.52 16.56 10.72
C SER A 115 12.89 16.98 9.38
N SER A 116 12.02 16.15 8.79
CA SER A 116 11.32 16.43 7.54
C SER A 116 9.93 16.99 7.81
N ASP A 117 9.55 18.02 7.08
CA ASP A 117 8.19 18.58 7.17
C ASP A 117 7.12 17.68 6.52
N CYS A 118 7.54 16.79 5.62
CA CYS A 118 6.62 16.02 4.78
C CYS A 118 6.82 14.51 4.85
N PHE A 119 5.72 13.78 4.67
CA PHE A 119 5.76 12.35 4.41
C PHE A 119 6.31 12.04 3.02
N LYS A 120 7.05 10.94 2.93
CA LYS A 120 7.54 10.30 1.71
C LYS A 120 6.91 8.92 1.60
N SER A 121 6.90 8.35 0.40
CA SER A 121 6.53 6.95 0.19
C SER A 121 7.62 6.16 -0.52
N LEU A 122 7.69 4.86 -0.25
CA LEU A 122 8.58 3.93 -0.91
C LEU A 122 7.85 2.60 -1.13
N ASP A 123 7.97 2.06 -2.34
CA ASP A 123 7.50 0.70 -2.64
C ASP A 123 8.44 -0.31 -1.99
N ILE A 124 7.90 -1.27 -1.26
CA ILE A 124 8.68 -2.28 -0.53
C ILE A 124 9.59 -3.06 -1.48
N ILE A 125 9.17 -3.29 -2.73
CA ILE A 125 9.97 -4.01 -3.73
C ILE A 125 11.30 -3.29 -4.02
N LYS A 126 11.39 -1.98 -3.77
CA LYS A 126 12.62 -1.22 -3.99
C LYS A 126 13.72 -1.51 -2.96
N PHE A 127 13.39 -2.08 -1.80
CA PHE A 127 14.37 -2.35 -0.75
C PHE A 127 15.54 -3.23 -1.22
N GLU A 128 15.28 -4.22 -2.09
CA GLU A 128 16.33 -5.11 -2.62
C GLU A 128 17.50 -4.35 -3.28
N ASN A 129 17.20 -3.18 -3.85
CA ASN A 129 18.13 -2.35 -4.61
C ASN A 129 18.55 -1.07 -3.89
N LEU A 130 18.09 -0.83 -2.66
CA LEU A 130 18.52 0.33 -1.89
C LEU A 130 19.99 0.18 -1.45
N ASP A 131 20.71 1.29 -1.49
CA ASP A 131 22.01 1.40 -0.87
C ASP A 131 21.83 1.51 0.66
N ALA A 132 22.43 0.59 1.41
CA ALA A 132 22.32 0.58 2.86
C ALA A 132 23.07 1.74 3.52
N ASP A 133 24.10 2.28 2.86
CA ASP A 133 24.87 3.40 3.39
C ASP A 133 24.06 4.71 3.30
N GLU A 134 23.32 4.91 2.21
CA GLU A 134 22.45 6.09 2.02
C GLU A 134 21.14 5.96 2.82
N TYR A 135 20.54 4.76 2.83
CA TYR A 135 19.21 4.53 3.40
C TYR A 135 19.23 3.86 4.77
N GLY A 136 20.37 3.83 5.47
CA GLY A 136 20.53 3.13 6.75
C GLY A 136 19.52 3.52 7.84
N TYR A 137 18.97 4.74 7.78
CA TYR A 137 17.88 5.18 8.66
C TYR A 137 16.58 4.36 8.53
N LEU A 138 16.42 3.58 7.45
CA LEU A 138 15.30 2.66 7.23
C LEU A 138 15.52 1.26 7.83
N VAL A 139 16.71 0.95 8.36
CA VAL A 139 17.01 -0.37 8.95
C VAL A 139 16.00 -0.80 10.03
N PRO A 140 15.60 0.06 10.99
CA PRO A 140 14.59 -0.31 11.98
C PRO A 140 13.24 -0.69 11.34
N ILE A 141 12.84 0.03 10.28
CA ILE A 141 11.59 -0.24 9.55
C ILE A 141 11.68 -1.57 8.81
N ALA A 142 12.82 -1.85 8.16
CA ALA A 142 13.06 -3.11 7.47
C ALA A 142 13.01 -4.30 8.45
N LYS A 143 13.56 -4.17 9.66
CA LYS A 143 13.47 -5.22 10.69
C LYS A 143 12.02 -5.52 11.09
N GLU A 144 11.22 -4.48 11.34
CA GLU A 144 9.79 -4.66 11.64
C GLU A 144 9.03 -5.33 10.50
N MET A 145 9.33 -4.97 9.25
CA MET A 145 8.72 -5.60 8.08
C MET A 145 9.05 -7.08 7.98
N ALA A 146 10.32 -7.45 8.20
CA ALA A 146 10.77 -8.84 8.14
C ALA A 146 10.09 -9.74 9.19
N LEU A 147 9.70 -9.19 10.33
CA LEU A 147 8.99 -9.93 11.39
C LEU A 147 7.49 -10.10 11.10
N ARG A 148 6.88 -9.15 10.36
CA ARG A 148 5.43 -9.15 10.11
C ARG A 148 4.98 -10.12 9.04
N ASN A 149 5.73 -10.21 7.93
CA ASN A 149 5.34 -11.00 6.78
C ASN A 149 6.58 -11.53 6.04
N TRP A 150 6.63 -12.81 5.70
CA TRP A 150 7.74 -13.45 5.01
C TRP A 150 7.92 -12.96 3.58
N GLY A 151 6.84 -12.56 2.90
CA GLY A 151 6.94 -11.84 1.63
C GLY A 151 7.63 -10.49 1.77
N PHE A 152 7.38 -9.76 2.86
CA PHE A 152 8.16 -8.54 3.14
C PHE A 152 9.60 -8.87 3.52
N ALA A 153 9.81 -9.90 4.34
CA ALA A 153 11.15 -10.37 4.69
C ALA A 153 11.98 -10.65 3.44
N HIS A 154 11.42 -11.29 2.41
CA HIS A 154 12.09 -11.51 1.13
C HIS A 154 12.58 -10.19 0.49
N TYR A 155 11.77 -9.14 0.48
CA TYR A 155 12.16 -7.86 -0.12
C TYR A 155 13.19 -7.06 0.69
N VAL A 156 13.21 -7.20 2.01
CA VAL A 156 14.07 -6.37 2.88
C VAL A 156 15.36 -7.03 3.33
N SER A 157 15.48 -8.36 3.24
CA SER A 157 16.58 -9.07 3.90
C SER A 157 17.95 -8.80 3.29
N GLU A 158 18.00 -8.57 1.99
CA GLU A 158 19.25 -8.18 1.33
C GLU A 158 19.72 -6.80 1.78
N PHE A 159 18.81 -5.83 1.92
CA PHE A 159 19.12 -4.52 2.49
C PHE A 159 19.60 -4.63 3.94
N LEU A 160 18.97 -5.49 4.75
CA LEU A 160 19.37 -5.74 6.13
C LEU A 160 20.78 -6.32 6.23
N ILE A 161 21.16 -7.25 5.35
CA ILE A 161 22.54 -7.76 5.30
C ILE A 161 23.53 -6.67 4.89
N LYS A 162 23.22 -5.90 3.84
CA LYS A 162 24.07 -4.81 3.35
C LYS A 162 24.30 -3.75 4.43
N SER A 163 23.33 -3.53 5.31
CA SER A 163 23.46 -2.58 6.43
C SER A 163 24.41 -3.03 7.55
N ASN A 164 24.90 -4.27 7.51
CA ASN A 164 25.77 -4.86 8.53
C ASN A 164 25.21 -4.77 9.97
N ASP A 165 23.88 -4.73 10.13
CA ASP A 165 23.21 -4.74 11.43
C ASP A 165 23.30 -6.12 12.07
N ALA A 166 23.99 -6.23 13.20
CA ALA A 166 24.26 -7.51 13.86
C ALA A 166 22.99 -8.25 14.28
N GLU A 167 21.95 -7.51 14.70
CA GLU A 167 20.68 -8.11 15.12
C GLU A 167 19.91 -8.66 13.91
N ALA A 168 19.85 -7.90 12.82
CA ALA A 168 19.22 -8.36 11.59
C ALA A 168 19.94 -9.57 10.97
N ILE A 169 21.28 -9.57 10.97
CA ILE A 169 22.07 -10.73 10.56
C ILE A 169 21.77 -11.94 11.47
N GLY A 170 21.68 -11.73 12.79
CA GLY A 170 21.32 -12.77 13.74
C GLY A 170 19.92 -13.38 13.47
N MET A 171 18.94 -12.55 13.16
CA MET A 171 17.60 -12.99 12.75
C MET A 171 17.66 -13.83 11.46
N ILE A 172 18.40 -13.37 10.45
CA ILE A 172 18.53 -14.08 9.16
C ILE A 172 19.22 -15.44 9.34
N LYS A 173 20.29 -15.51 10.15
CA LYS A 173 20.95 -16.77 10.51
C LYS A 173 20.00 -17.76 11.17
N ARG A 174 19.24 -17.29 12.16
CA ARG A 174 18.22 -18.09 12.84
C ARG A 174 17.17 -18.63 11.85
N TYR A 175 16.70 -17.80 10.93
CA TYR A 175 15.76 -18.25 9.89
C TYR A 175 16.39 -19.24 8.91
N ALA A 176 17.66 -19.08 8.54
CA ALA A 176 18.41 -20.03 7.71
C ALA A 176 18.62 -21.40 8.38
N GLU A 177 18.64 -21.44 9.72
CA GLU A 177 18.66 -22.67 10.51
C GLU A 177 17.28 -23.32 10.66
N GLY A 178 16.21 -22.64 10.21
CA GLY A 178 14.83 -23.10 10.39
C GLY A 178 14.26 -22.82 11.80
N ASN A 179 14.95 -21.99 12.60
CA ASN A 179 14.58 -21.68 13.97
C ASN A 179 13.50 -20.58 14.04
N PHE A 180 12.30 -20.86 13.52
CA PHE A 180 11.15 -19.95 13.58
C PHE A 180 10.36 -20.12 14.89
N ASN A 181 9.96 -19.02 15.52
CA ASN A 181 9.10 -19.09 16.68
C ASN A 181 7.62 -19.28 16.27
N SER A 182 6.80 -19.75 17.21
CA SER A 182 5.40 -20.10 16.93
C SER A 182 4.55 -18.90 16.47
N LYS A 183 4.88 -17.69 16.94
CA LYS A 183 4.19 -16.45 16.53
C LYS A 183 4.53 -16.08 15.09
N GLU A 184 5.80 -16.16 14.72
CA GLU A 184 6.27 -15.94 13.34
C GLU A 184 5.57 -16.91 12.39
N ILE A 185 5.51 -18.19 12.71
CA ILE A 185 4.80 -19.18 11.88
C ILE A 185 3.31 -18.83 11.78
N ALA A 186 2.67 -18.44 12.88
CA ALA A 186 1.25 -18.11 12.90
C ALA A 186 0.92 -16.87 12.05
N TYR A 187 1.71 -15.79 12.16
CA TYR A 187 1.52 -14.57 11.37
C TYR A 187 1.77 -14.80 9.88
N ASN A 188 2.60 -15.78 9.53
CA ASN A 188 3.05 -16.01 8.16
C ASN A 188 2.31 -17.12 7.40
N ARG A 189 1.24 -17.70 7.98
CA ARG A 189 0.48 -18.78 7.32
C ARG A 189 -0.04 -18.42 5.93
N ASN A 190 -0.37 -17.14 5.72
CA ASN A 190 -0.91 -16.62 4.45
C ASN A 190 0.11 -15.75 3.70
N SER A 191 1.40 -15.84 4.05
CA SER A 191 2.45 -15.02 3.42
C SER A 191 2.79 -15.44 1.98
N GLY A 192 2.31 -16.62 1.56
CA GLY A 192 2.68 -17.22 0.27
C GLY A 192 3.99 -18.01 0.31
N PHE A 193 4.64 -18.10 1.47
CA PHE A 193 5.89 -18.84 1.67
C PHE A 193 5.74 -19.89 2.78
N SER A 194 6.35 -21.04 2.58
CA SER A 194 6.55 -22.07 3.61
C SER A 194 7.83 -21.81 4.41
N THR A 195 7.93 -22.43 5.60
CA THR A 195 9.15 -22.39 6.41
C THR A 195 10.38 -22.88 5.65
N LYS A 196 10.20 -23.92 4.81
CA LYS A 196 11.27 -24.51 4.01
C LYS A 196 11.76 -23.55 2.93
N GLU A 197 10.85 -22.92 2.19
CA GLU A 197 11.21 -21.93 1.17
C GLU A 197 11.94 -20.73 1.79
N MET A 198 11.46 -20.24 2.93
CA MET A 198 12.16 -19.16 3.64
C MET A 198 13.53 -19.60 4.12
N GLN A 199 13.66 -20.81 4.67
CA GLN A 199 14.95 -21.35 5.09
C GLN A 199 15.93 -21.45 3.91
N GLU A 200 15.50 -21.96 2.77
CA GLU A 200 16.32 -22.05 1.54
C GLU A 200 16.73 -20.66 1.04
N TYR A 201 15.79 -19.71 1.02
CA TYR A 201 16.05 -18.32 0.66
C TYR A 201 17.13 -17.69 1.55
N PHE A 202 16.99 -17.76 2.88
CA PHE A 202 17.95 -17.17 3.80
C PHE A 202 19.32 -17.85 3.76
N ASN A 203 19.38 -19.16 3.51
CA ASN A 203 20.65 -19.87 3.28
C ASN A 203 21.36 -19.36 2.03
N SER A 204 20.62 -19.22 0.92
CA SER A 204 21.16 -18.68 -0.32
C SER A 204 21.68 -17.25 -0.14
N LEU A 205 20.92 -16.44 0.60
CA LEU A 205 21.26 -15.05 0.87
C LEU A 205 22.55 -14.93 1.72
N LEU A 206 22.70 -15.72 2.79
CA LEU A 206 23.92 -15.73 3.60
C LEU A 206 25.15 -16.18 2.78
N ALA A 207 24.97 -17.19 1.93
CA ALA A 207 26.03 -17.67 1.03
C ALA A 207 26.45 -16.61 0.02
N LYS A 208 25.49 -15.89 -0.58
CA LYS A 208 25.75 -14.78 -1.52
C LYS A 208 26.66 -13.70 -0.91
N TYR A 209 26.54 -13.46 0.40
CA TYR A 209 27.29 -12.43 1.13
C TYR A 209 28.47 -12.95 1.95
N ASN A 210 28.84 -14.23 1.81
CA ASN A 210 29.91 -14.88 2.59
C ASN A 210 29.76 -14.72 4.11
N ILE A 211 28.53 -14.70 4.60
CA ILE A 211 28.24 -14.64 6.03
C ILE A 211 28.22 -16.07 6.57
N ASN A 212 29.25 -16.44 7.33
CA ASN A 212 29.32 -17.74 7.98
C ASN A 212 28.13 -17.95 8.91
N LYS A 213 27.57 -19.15 8.94
CA LYS A 213 26.53 -19.56 9.89
C LYS A 213 27.04 -19.41 11.32
#